data_AF-A0A081L714-F1
#
_entry.id   AF-A0A081L714-F1
#
_cell.length_a   1.000
_cell.length_b   1.000
_cell.length_c   1.000
_cell.angle_alpha   90.00
_cell.angle_beta   90.00
_cell.angle_gamma   90.00
#
_symmetry.space_group_name_H-M   'P 1'
#
loop_
_entity.id
_entity.type
_entity.pdbx_description
1 polymer ?
#
loop_
_entity_poly.entity_id
_entity_poly.type
_entity_poly.pdbx_seq_one_letter_code
_entity_poly.pdbx_strand_id
1 'polypeptide(L)'
;MKKKHMKWLFSGVMLMALCMSQPLSSEGTAPTWSVDDIMKDREGTFVIQEVNEKSPRVYNKKRANKRFAPQSTFKVANALIGLQTGAVRDEYDIKYWDGVKREIDSWNRDHTLGSGMRDSVVWYYQAMARDIGEERMSQWVKAIHYGNQDISGGIDQFWLSSTLRISPLEQVRFLKQLYEERLPFDRSVMKTVKRMMIQEEEENATLYGKTGSGSGIGWYVGFIKYKSKTYIFATNIEGTGIEAKAITYRIFKKYHLIEASL
;
A
#
# COMPACT_ATOMS: atom_id res chain seq x y z
N MET A 1 72.59 36.21 -38.39
CA MET A 1 71.25 35.71 -37.99
C MET A 1 71.04 34.34 -38.60
N LYS A 2 70.84 33.32 -37.76
CA LYS A 2 70.76 31.89 -38.12
C LYS A 2 69.29 31.49 -38.33
N LYS A 3 68.97 30.70 -39.37
CA LYS A 3 68.63 29.27 -39.25
C LYS A 3 68.26 28.64 -40.59
N LYS A 4 68.91 27.51 -40.85
CA LYS A 4 68.74 26.57 -41.97
C LYS A 4 67.50 25.70 -41.81
N HIS A 5 66.98 25.22 -42.94
CA HIS A 5 66.07 24.09 -43.07
C HIS A 5 66.61 22.81 -42.39
N MET A 6 65.73 22.04 -41.74
CA MET A 6 65.94 20.62 -41.48
C MET A 6 64.60 19.89 -41.43
N LYS A 7 64.49 18.85 -42.27
CA LYS A 7 63.38 17.91 -42.38
C LYS A 7 63.23 17.13 -41.07
N TRP A 8 61.99 16.86 -40.65
CA TRP A 8 61.69 15.81 -39.66
C TRP A 8 60.69 14.82 -40.26
N LEU A 9 61.16 13.59 -40.44
CA LEU A 9 60.30 12.41 -40.50
C LEU A 9 59.54 12.30 -39.18
N PHE A 10 58.23 12.11 -39.23
CA PHE A 10 57.52 11.47 -38.12
C PHE A 10 56.87 10.19 -38.63
N SER A 11 57.44 9.10 -38.13
CA SER A 11 56.98 7.73 -38.27
C SER A 11 55.58 7.59 -37.70
N GLY A 12 54.72 6.89 -38.43
CA GLY A 12 53.39 6.50 -37.95
C GLY A 12 53.50 5.65 -36.70
N VAL A 13 52.77 6.05 -35.66
CA VAL A 13 52.45 5.20 -34.52
C VAL A 13 50.95 4.97 -34.56
N MET A 14 50.57 3.78 -35.04
CA MET A 14 49.22 3.26 -34.93
C MET A 14 49.02 2.85 -33.47
N LEU A 15 48.36 3.70 -32.67
CA LEU A 15 47.93 3.32 -31.33
C LEU A 15 46.80 2.30 -31.47
N MET A 16 47.09 1.01 -31.27
CA MET A 16 46.07 0.02 -30.96
C MET A 16 45.48 0.40 -29.60
N ALA A 17 44.24 0.89 -29.60
CA ALA A 17 43.44 0.98 -28.39
C ALA A 17 43.17 -0.45 -27.90
N LEU A 18 43.92 -0.89 -26.88
CA LEU A 18 43.51 -2.04 -26.08
C LEU A 18 42.19 -1.68 -25.40
N CYS A 19 41.08 -2.21 -25.94
CA CYS A 19 39.84 -2.34 -25.21
C CYS A 19 40.11 -3.24 -24.00
N MET A 20 40.46 -2.64 -22.85
CA MET A 20 40.35 -3.31 -21.58
C MET A 20 38.85 -3.51 -21.33
N SER A 21 38.37 -4.70 -21.68
CA SER A 21 37.07 -5.20 -21.25
C SER A 21 37.03 -5.14 -19.72
N GLN A 22 36.37 -4.12 -19.19
CA GLN A 22 36.00 -4.11 -17.78
C GLN A 22 35.17 -5.38 -17.51
N PRO A 23 35.44 -6.10 -16.40
CA PRO A 23 34.58 -7.21 -16.04
C PRO A 23 33.17 -6.68 -15.87
N LEU A 24 32.24 -7.29 -16.62
CA LEU A 24 30.81 -7.07 -16.48
C LEU A 24 30.50 -7.17 -14.99
N SER A 25 30.09 -6.06 -14.38
CA SER A 25 29.62 -6.06 -12.99
C SER A 25 28.60 -7.18 -12.90
N SER A 26 28.88 -8.19 -12.06
CA SER A 26 27.90 -9.20 -11.74
C SER A 26 26.64 -8.46 -11.29
N GLU A 27 25.58 -8.52 -12.10
CA GLU A 27 24.24 -8.20 -11.64
C GLU A 27 24.01 -9.11 -10.43
N GLY A 28 24.30 -8.60 -9.24
CA GLY A 28 23.96 -9.27 -8.00
C GLY A 28 22.48 -9.49 -8.06
N THR A 29 22.07 -10.75 -8.22
CA THR A 29 20.68 -11.14 -8.18
C THR A 29 20.10 -10.54 -6.91
N ALA A 30 19.19 -9.58 -7.06
CA ALA A 30 18.56 -8.94 -5.93
C ALA A 30 18.04 -10.08 -5.02
N PRO A 31 18.31 -10.04 -3.70
CA PRO A 31 18.00 -11.15 -2.81
C PRO A 31 16.57 -11.62 -3.08
N THR A 32 16.43 -12.91 -3.39
CA THR A 32 15.15 -13.50 -3.73
C THR A 32 14.26 -13.41 -2.51
N TRP A 33 13.16 -12.66 -2.61
CA TRP A 33 12.16 -12.62 -1.54
C TRP A 33 11.45 -13.98 -1.52
N SER A 34 11.81 -14.85 -0.58
CA SER A 34 11.12 -16.09 -0.28
C SER A 34 10.40 -15.94 1.07
N VAL A 35 9.08 -16.06 1.01
CA VAL A 35 8.18 -16.00 2.17
C VAL A 35 7.50 -17.34 2.42
N ASP A 36 7.92 -18.39 1.71
CA ASP A 36 7.33 -19.73 1.75
C ASP A 36 7.33 -20.31 3.18
N ASP A 37 8.43 -20.14 3.92
CA ASP A 37 8.58 -20.55 5.32
C ASP A 37 7.59 -19.88 6.27
N ILE A 38 7.18 -18.64 5.97
CA ILE A 38 6.22 -17.87 6.77
C ILE A 38 4.79 -18.20 6.34
N MET A 39 4.57 -18.48 5.05
CA MET A 39 3.24 -18.65 4.44
C MET A 39 2.77 -20.10 4.34
N LYS A 40 3.65 -21.11 4.49
CA LYS A 40 3.39 -22.54 4.23
C LYS A 40 2.14 -23.12 4.91
N ASP A 41 1.79 -22.64 6.11
CA ASP A 41 0.70 -23.19 6.93
C ASP A 41 -0.59 -22.36 6.82
N ARG A 42 -0.72 -21.55 5.76
CA ARG A 42 -1.84 -20.64 5.54
C ARG A 42 -2.24 -20.60 4.07
N GLU A 43 -3.54 -20.67 3.80
CA GLU A 43 -4.03 -20.36 2.47
C GLU A 43 -3.98 -18.83 2.26
N GLY A 44 -2.89 -18.35 1.67
CA GLY A 44 -2.64 -16.92 1.57
C GLY A 44 -1.80 -16.50 0.38
N THR A 45 -1.69 -15.19 0.22
CA THR A 45 -0.87 -14.51 -0.78
C THR A 45 -0.22 -13.29 -0.17
N PHE A 46 0.98 -13.01 -0.64
CA PHE A 46 1.73 -11.82 -0.30
C PHE A 46 2.18 -11.15 -1.61
N VAL A 47 1.85 -9.87 -1.74
CA VAL A 47 2.25 -9.02 -2.87
C VAL A 47 3.09 -7.90 -2.29
N ILE A 48 4.26 -7.65 -2.87
CA ILE A 48 5.12 -6.52 -2.51
C ILE A 48 5.75 -5.90 -3.75
N GLN A 49 5.86 -4.58 -3.78
CA GLN A 49 6.47 -3.84 -4.87
C GLN A 49 7.27 -2.67 -4.32
N GLU A 50 8.56 -2.60 -4.61
CA GLU A 50 9.30 -1.35 -4.42
C GLU A 50 8.80 -0.31 -5.44
N VAL A 51 8.60 0.94 -5.04
CA VAL A 51 7.89 1.94 -5.86
C VAL A 51 8.48 2.15 -7.26
N ASN A 52 9.79 1.94 -7.44
CA ASN A 52 10.51 2.09 -8.72
C ASN A 52 10.58 0.78 -9.53
N GLU A 53 10.19 -0.37 -8.96
CA GLU A 53 10.12 -1.63 -9.70
C GLU A 53 8.91 -1.63 -10.66
N LYS A 54 9.09 -2.18 -11.86
CA LYS A 54 8.03 -2.25 -12.89
C LYS A 54 6.86 -3.15 -12.48
N SER A 55 7.13 -4.21 -11.73
CA SER A 55 6.15 -5.25 -11.38
C SER A 55 6.33 -5.71 -9.93
N PRO A 56 5.23 -6.09 -9.25
CA PRO A 56 5.32 -6.65 -7.90
C PRO A 56 5.94 -8.04 -7.90
N ARG A 57 6.55 -8.39 -6.77
CA ARG A 57 6.86 -9.76 -6.37
C ARG A 57 5.61 -10.36 -5.72
N VAL A 58 5.33 -11.63 -6.03
CA VAL A 58 4.05 -12.26 -5.67
C VAL A 58 4.26 -13.70 -5.21
N TYR A 59 3.87 -13.98 -3.97
CA TYR A 59 3.63 -15.34 -3.46
C TYR A 59 2.17 -15.74 -3.70
N ASN A 60 1.94 -16.95 -4.22
CA ASN A 60 0.60 -17.46 -4.60
C ASN A 60 -0.14 -16.54 -5.60
N LYS A 61 0.34 -16.51 -6.85
CA LYS A 61 -0.23 -15.68 -7.93
C LYS A 61 -1.72 -15.97 -8.20
N LYS A 62 -2.17 -17.22 -8.02
CA LYS A 62 -3.58 -17.59 -8.21
C LYS A 62 -4.47 -16.79 -7.24
N ARG A 63 -4.13 -16.78 -5.95
CA ARG A 63 -4.87 -16.01 -4.94
C ARG A 63 -4.66 -14.50 -5.10
N ALA A 64 -3.47 -14.05 -5.50
CA ALA A 64 -3.17 -12.63 -5.74
C ALA A 64 -4.04 -11.97 -6.82
N ASN A 65 -4.56 -12.75 -7.78
CA ASN A 65 -5.47 -12.29 -8.83
C ASN A 65 -6.95 -12.49 -8.47
N LYS A 66 -7.28 -13.25 -7.42
CA LYS A 66 -8.66 -13.46 -6.97
C LYS A 66 -9.15 -12.23 -6.22
N ARG A 67 -10.33 -11.74 -6.55
CA ARG A 67 -10.98 -10.62 -5.85
C ARG A 67 -11.71 -11.11 -4.59
N PHE A 68 -11.55 -10.38 -3.50
CA PHE A 68 -12.24 -10.62 -2.22
C PHE A 68 -12.91 -9.34 -1.74
N ALA A 69 -13.88 -9.45 -0.83
CA ALA A 69 -14.39 -8.26 -0.15
C ALA A 69 -13.24 -7.52 0.55
N PRO A 70 -13.11 -6.19 0.40
CA PRO A 70 -12.01 -5.43 0.99
C PRO A 70 -12.11 -5.34 2.52
N GLN A 71 -13.31 -5.55 3.09
CA GLN A 71 -13.56 -5.33 4.51
C GLN A 71 -13.12 -3.92 4.91
N SER A 72 -12.60 -3.76 6.13
CA SER A 72 -12.14 -2.46 6.64
C SER A 72 -10.92 -1.88 5.92
N THR A 73 -10.30 -2.56 4.95
CA THR A 73 -9.27 -1.91 4.10
C THR A 73 -9.89 -0.82 3.21
N PHE A 74 -11.19 -0.91 2.91
CA PHE A 74 -11.91 0.11 2.15
C PHE A 74 -11.95 1.48 2.86
N LYS A 75 -11.70 1.54 4.18
CA LYS A 75 -11.59 2.80 4.92
C LYS A 75 -10.57 3.77 4.30
N VAL A 76 -9.53 3.27 3.65
CA VAL A 76 -8.55 4.11 2.94
C VAL A 76 -9.21 4.86 1.79
N ALA A 77 -9.93 4.17 0.91
CA ALA A 77 -10.66 4.80 -0.19
C ALA A 77 -11.82 5.67 0.31
N ASN A 78 -12.58 5.18 1.31
CA ASN A 78 -13.71 5.91 1.88
C ASN A 78 -13.26 7.24 2.52
N ALA A 79 -12.12 7.28 3.22
CA ALA A 79 -11.57 8.53 3.77
C ALA A 79 -11.12 9.51 2.68
N LEU A 80 -10.48 9.03 1.60
CA LEU A 80 -10.10 9.88 0.47
C LEU A 80 -11.34 10.54 -0.15
N ILE A 81 -12.40 9.75 -0.37
CA ILE A 81 -13.66 10.24 -0.97
C ILE A 81 -14.38 11.18 0.00
N GLY A 82 -14.46 10.83 1.27
CA GLY A 82 -15.13 11.65 2.30
C GLY A 82 -14.51 13.04 2.40
N LEU A 83 -13.17 13.12 2.44
CA LEU A 83 -12.46 14.39 2.46
C LEU A 83 -12.63 15.16 1.14
N GLN A 84 -12.50 14.50 -0.01
CA GLN A 84 -12.60 15.15 -1.32
C GLN A 84 -14.00 15.72 -1.60
N THR A 85 -15.03 15.04 -1.11
CA THR A 85 -16.44 15.43 -1.29
C THR A 85 -16.93 16.40 -0.21
N GLY A 86 -16.10 16.70 0.81
CA GLY A 86 -16.48 17.52 1.95
C GLY A 86 -17.47 16.86 2.92
N ALA A 87 -17.67 15.54 2.84
CA ALA A 87 -18.51 14.79 3.78
C ALA A 87 -17.90 14.72 5.19
N VAL A 88 -16.58 14.91 5.29
CA VAL A 88 -15.83 15.13 6.53
C VAL A 88 -14.78 16.22 6.28
N ARG A 89 -14.49 17.02 7.29
CA ARG A 89 -13.60 18.19 7.18
C ARG A 89 -12.12 17.81 7.14
N ASP A 90 -11.67 16.98 8.07
CA ASP A 90 -10.27 16.60 8.28
C ASP A 90 -10.16 15.30 9.12
N GLU A 91 -8.95 14.89 9.48
CA GLU A 91 -8.71 13.71 10.32
C GLU A 91 -9.27 13.80 11.75
N TYR A 92 -9.69 15.00 12.19
CA TYR A 92 -10.23 15.30 13.51
C TYR A 92 -11.75 15.53 13.51
N ASP A 93 -12.42 15.39 12.36
CA ASP A 93 -13.88 15.54 12.26
C ASP A 93 -14.60 14.54 13.17
N ILE A 94 -15.27 15.05 14.21
CA ILE A 94 -15.92 14.25 15.25
C ILE A 94 -17.32 13.82 14.77
N LYS A 95 -17.61 12.53 14.88
CA LYS A 95 -18.98 12.02 14.93
C LYS A 95 -19.23 11.48 16.34
N TYR A 96 -20.38 11.83 16.89
CA TYR A 96 -20.78 11.43 18.23
C TYR A 96 -21.30 9.99 18.23
N TRP A 97 -20.97 9.25 19.28
CA TRP A 97 -21.50 7.92 19.50
C TRP A 97 -22.99 8.01 19.85
N ASP A 98 -23.78 7.10 19.28
CA ASP A 98 -25.23 7.02 19.44
C ASP A 98 -25.69 6.38 20.76
N GLY A 99 -24.76 6.05 21.66
CA GLY A 99 -25.04 5.35 22.91
C GLY A 99 -25.31 3.85 22.77
N VAL A 100 -25.30 3.31 21.54
CA VAL A 100 -25.54 1.87 21.31
C VAL A 100 -24.26 1.09 21.59
N LYS A 101 -24.29 0.22 22.60
CA LYS A 101 -23.18 -0.67 22.95
C LYS A 101 -22.96 -1.70 21.84
N ARG A 102 -21.80 -1.64 21.19
CA ARG A 102 -21.30 -2.56 20.17
C ARG A 102 -20.28 -3.52 20.76
N GLU A 103 -19.97 -4.58 20.02
CA GLU A 103 -19.12 -5.70 20.45
C GLU A 103 -17.67 -5.30 20.78
N ILE A 104 -17.15 -4.26 20.14
CA ILE A 104 -15.78 -3.79 20.36
C ILE A 104 -15.82 -2.56 21.25
N ASP A 105 -15.29 -2.68 22.47
CA ASP A 105 -15.34 -1.61 23.48
C ASP A 105 -14.76 -0.29 22.98
N SER A 106 -13.68 -0.35 22.19
CA SER A 106 -13.07 0.86 21.62
C SER A 106 -13.99 1.64 20.69
N TRP A 107 -15.07 1.03 20.17
CA TRP A 107 -16.07 1.69 19.30
C TRP A 107 -17.15 2.44 20.07
N ASN A 108 -17.28 2.22 21.39
CA ASN A 108 -18.38 2.71 22.23
C ASN A 108 -18.05 4.08 22.83
N ARG A 109 -17.64 5.03 21.98
CA ARG A 109 -17.27 6.40 22.34
C ARG A 109 -17.26 7.28 21.09
N ASP A 110 -17.18 8.59 21.28
CA ASP A 110 -17.00 9.51 20.16
C ASP A 110 -15.70 9.23 19.41
N HIS A 111 -15.75 9.43 18.09
CA HIS A 111 -14.63 9.18 17.21
C HIS A 111 -14.44 10.28 16.20
N THR A 112 -13.18 10.44 15.81
CA THR A 112 -12.76 11.23 14.65
C THR A 112 -12.57 10.34 13.42
N LEU A 113 -12.44 10.93 12.23
CA LEU A 113 -12.07 10.20 11.01
C LEU A 113 -10.77 9.37 11.20
N GLY A 114 -9.75 9.98 11.81
CA GLY A 114 -8.45 9.36 12.09
C GLY A 114 -8.52 8.23 13.12
N SER A 115 -9.16 8.47 14.28
CA SER A 115 -9.33 7.41 15.29
C SER A 115 -10.24 6.28 14.78
N GLY A 116 -11.24 6.61 13.95
CA GLY A 116 -12.07 5.63 13.26
C GLY A 116 -11.28 4.75 12.28
N MET A 117 -10.22 5.27 11.67
CA MET A 117 -9.30 4.47 10.84
C MET A 117 -8.48 3.52 11.71
N ARG A 118 -7.86 4.06 12.78
CA ARG A 118 -6.96 3.34 13.70
C ARG A 118 -7.67 2.18 14.40
N ASP A 119 -8.81 2.48 15.04
CA ASP A 119 -9.58 1.51 15.82
C ASP A 119 -10.60 0.75 14.95
N SER A 120 -10.57 1.01 13.64
CA SER A 120 -11.40 0.39 12.62
C SER A 120 -12.91 0.50 12.89
N VAL A 121 -13.33 1.63 13.46
CA VAL A 121 -14.71 1.94 13.86
C VAL A 121 -15.62 1.94 12.64
N VAL A 122 -16.44 0.90 12.52
CA VAL A 122 -17.28 0.71 11.33
C VAL A 122 -18.38 1.77 11.26
N TRP A 123 -19.05 2.08 12.38
CA TRP A 123 -20.20 2.98 12.40
C TRP A 123 -19.84 4.42 11.94
N TYR A 124 -18.63 4.90 12.24
CA TYR A 124 -18.16 6.22 11.78
C TYR A 124 -18.12 6.27 10.25
N TYR A 125 -17.52 5.24 9.65
CA TYR A 125 -17.33 5.14 8.20
C TYR A 125 -18.64 4.82 7.45
N GLN A 126 -19.60 4.18 8.13
CA GLN A 126 -20.97 4.02 7.63
C GLN A 126 -21.72 5.34 7.58
N ALA A 127 -21.64 6.15 8.64
CA ALA A 127 -22.20 7.49 8.65
C ALA A 127 -21.61 8.36 7.53
N MET A 128 -20.29 8.38 7.41
CA MET A 128 -19.61 9.09 6.31
C MET A 128 -20.02 8.57 4.93
N ALA A 129 -20.18 7.25 4.74
CA ALA A 129 -20.61 6.70 3.45
C ALA A 129 -22.03 7.18 3.07
N ARG A 130 -22.95 7.26 4.04
CA ARG A 130 -24.28 7.85 3.83
C ARG A 130 -24.21 9.35 3.51
N ASP A 131 -23.34 10.09 4.19
CA ASP A 131 -23.11 11.51 3.92
C ASP A 131 -22.53 11.73 2.51
N ILE A 132 -21.66 10.84 2.02
CA ILE A 132 -21.17 10.82 0.63
C ILE A 132 -22.31 10.52 -0.34
N GLY A 133 -23.13 9.50 -0.05
CA GLY A 133 -24.25 9.08 -0.88
C GLY A 133 -23.83 8.23 -2.10
N GLU A 134 -24.80 7.49 -2.65
CA GLU A 134 -24.57 6.46 -3.66
C GLU A 134 -23.96 6.98 -4.97
N GLU A 135 -24.46 8.10 -5.48
CA GLU A 135 -24.02 8.65 -6.76
C GLU A 135 -22.53 9.02 -6.71
N ARG A 136 -22.13 9.84 -5.73
CA ARG A 136 -20.74 10.28 -5.56
C ARG A 136 -19.83 9.09 -5.24
N MET A 137 -20.28 8.16 -4.38
CA MET A 137 -19.51 6.96 -4.07
C MET A 137 -19.24 6.13 -5.35
N SER A 138 -20.27 5.91 -6.18
CA SER A 138 -20.15 5.18 -7.44
C SER A 138 -19.16 5.85 -8.40
N GLN A 139 -19.27 7.17 -8.57
CA GLN A 139 -18.37 7.96 -9.41
C GLN A 139 -16.91 7.81 -8.96
N TRP A 140 -16.64 7.98 -7.67
CA TRP A 140 -15.28 7.92 -7.14
C TRP A 140 -14.68 6.50 -7.14
N VAL A 141 -15.46 5.49 -6.76
CA VAL A 141 -15.04 4.07 -6.80
C VAL A 141 -14.65 3.66 -8.22
N LYS A 142 -15.37 4.15 -9.24
CA LYS A 142 -15.03 3.98 -10.65
C LYS A 142 -13.78 4.76 -11.04
N ALA A 143 -13.68 6.04 -10.66
CA ALA A 143 -12.57 6.93 -11.00
C ALA A 143 -11.21 6.43 -10.48
N ILE A 144 -11.19 5.77 -9.31
CA ILE A 144 -9.96 5.17 -8.75
C ILE A 144 -9.77 3.70 -9.18
N HIS A 145 -10.63 3.18 -10.04
CA HIS A 145 -10.64 1.80 -10.53
C HIS A 145 -10.60 0.75 -9.41
N TYR A 146 -11.43 0.91 -8.37
CA TYR A 146 -11.38 0.04 -7.20
C TYR A 146 -12.03 -1.33 -7.45
N GLY A 147 -11.23 -2.30 -7.90
CA GLY A 147 -11.67 -3.70 -8.07
C GLY A 147 -12.82 -3.85 -9.08
N ASN A 148 -13.89 -4.55 -8.69
CA ASN A 148 -15.10 -4.70 -9.51
C ASN A 148 -16.03 -3.48 -9.48
N GLN A 149 -15.73 -2.48 -8.65
CA GLN A 149 -16.45 -1.20 -8.56
C GLN A 149 -17.95 -1.32 -8.22
N ASP A 150 -18.35 -2.45 -7.65
CA ASP A 150 -19.75 -2.78 -7.39
C ASP A 150 -20.17 -2.39 -5.97
N ILE A 151 -20.87 -1.27 -5.86
CA ILE A 151 -21.43 -0.77 -4.59
C ILE A 151 -22.91 -1.13 -4.39
N SER A 152 -23.49 -2.00 -5.21
CA SER A 152 -24.93 -2.31 -5.19
C SER A 152 -25.41 -3.01 -3.91
N GLY A 153 -24.50 -3.49 -3.07
CA GLY A 153 -24.78 -4.10 -1.77
C GLY A 153 -25.26 -3.14 -0.68
N GLY A 154 -25.54 -1.87 -1.01
CA GLY A 154 -26.04 -0.84 -0.10
C GLY A 154 -24.93 0.11 0.38
N ILE A 155 -25.24 1.41 0.40
CA ILE A 155 -24.27 2.51 0.58
C ILE A 155 -23.39 2.41 1.83
N ASP A 156 -23.85 1.75 2.89
CA ASP A 156 -23.10 1.56 4.14
C ASP A 156 -22.73 0.11 4.45
N GLN A 157 -22.89 -0.80 3.48
CA GLN A 157 -22.61 -2.23 3.62
C GLN A 157 -21.72 -2.81 2.51
N PHE A 158 -21.64 -2.19 1.33
CA PHE A 158 -21.07 -2.80 0.12
C PHE A 158 -19.62 -3.32 0.26
N TRP A 159 -18.85 -2.84 1.24
CA TRP A 159 -17.47 -3.28 1.49
C TRP A 159 -17.33 -4.38 2.55
N LEU A 160 -18.37 -4.66 3.34
CA LEU A 160 -18.38 -5.63 4.44
C LEU A 160 -18.94 -6.97 3.96
N SER A 161 -18.06 -7.89 3.55
CA SER A 161 -18.46 -9.21 3.01
C SER A 161 -19.58 -9.16 1.95
N SER A 162 -19.60 -8.10 1.15
CA SER A 162 -20.72 -7.77 0.25
C SER A 162 -20.25 -7.71 -1.21
N THR A 163 -20.86 -6.84 -2.02
CA THR A 163 -20.73 -6.81 -3.49
C THR A 163 -19.37 -6.31 -3.97
N LEU A 164 -18.75 -5.37 -3.28
CA LEU A 164 -17.47 -4.80 -3.68
C LEU A 164 -16.37 -5.83 -3.44
N ARG A 165 -15.57 -6.12 -4.48
CA ARG A 165 -14.45 -7.05 -4.42
C ARG A 165 -13.23 -6.49 -5.13
N ILE A 166 -12.06 -6.68 -4.53
CA ILE A 166 -10.76 -6.25 -5.05
C ILE A 166 -9.71 -7.33 -4.79
N SER A 167 -8.78 -7.52 -5.72
CA SER A 167 -7.69 -8.49 -5.58
C SER A 167 -6.46 -7.88 -4.88
N PRO A 168 -5.59 -8.69 -4.28
CA PRO A 168 -4.34 -8.21 -3.69
C PRO A 168 -3.45 -7.40 -4.65
N LEU A 169 -3.38 -7.79 -5.93
CA LEU A 169 -2.67 -7.01 -6.95
C LEU A 169 -3.31 -5.65 -7.23
N GLU A 170 -4.64 -5.59 -7.24
CA GLU A 170 -5.37 -4.32 -7.40
C GLU A 170 -5.21 -3.41 -6.18
N GLN A 171 -5.17 -3.97 -4.96
CA GLN A 171 -4.87 -3.22 -3.73
C GLN A 171 -3.48 -2.57 -3.82
N VAL A 172 -2.45 -3.32 -4.22
CA VAL A 172 -1.09 -2.76 -4.40
C VAL A 172 -1.07 -1.67 -5.46
N ARG A 173 -1.80 -1.85 -6.58
CA ARG A 173 -1.91 -0.80 -7.62
C ARG A 173 -2.57 0.48 -7.10
N PHE A 174 -3.67 0.35 -6.34
CA PHE A 174 -4.35 1.48 -5.72
C PHE A 174 -3.45 2.20 -4.72
N LEU A 175 -2.81 1.45 -3.82
CA LEU A 175 -1.93 2.01 -2.78
C LEU A 175 -0.65 2.61 -3.34
N LYS A 176 -0.12 2.08 -4.45
CA LYS A 176 1.02 2.68 -5.16
C LYS A 176 0.66 4.07 -5.68
N GLN A 177 -0.52 4.22 -6.30
CA GLN A 177 -0.99 5.53 -6.77
C GLN A 177 -1.26 6.50 -5.61
N LEU A 178 -1.78 6.02 -4.47
CA LEU A 178 -1.91 6.83 -3.26
C LEU A 178 -0.54 7.31 -2.74
N TYR A 179 0.44 6.40 -2.68
CA TYR A 179 1.78 6.75 -2.22
C TYR A 179 2.44 7.79 -3.12
N GLU A 180 2.40 7.55 -4.44
CA GLU A 180 2.96 8.44 -5.48
C GLU A 180 2.13 9.72 -5.69
N GLU A 181 1.01 9.89 -4.98
CA GLU A 181 0.11 11.04 -5.09
C GLU A 181 -0.43 11.24 -6.52
N ARG A 182 -0.78 10.14 -7.20
CA ARG A 182 -1.28 10.10 -8.59
C ARG A 182 -2.77 9.78 -8.74
N LEU A 183 -3.47 9.52 -7.64
CA LEU A 183 -4.93 9.38 -7.67
C LEU A 183 -5.58 10.76 -7.94
N PRO A 184 -6.80 10.80 -8.49
CA PRO A 184 -7.52 12.05 -8.82
C PRO A 184 -8.09 12.76 -7.56
N PHE A 185 -7.30 12.85 -6.49
CA PHE A 185 -7.63 13.56 -5.26
C PHE A 185 -6.67 14.72 -5.05
N ASP A 186 -7.06 15.69 -4.23
CA ASP A 186 -6.17 16.75 -3.81
C ASP A 186 -4.97 16.15 -3.04
N ARG A 187 -3.79 16.73 -3.27
CA ARG A 187 -2.56 16.26 -2.59
C ARG A 187 -2.68 16.35 -1.06
N SER A 188 -3.38 17.38 -0.54
CA SER A 188 -3.67 17.52 0.89
C SER A 188 -4.48 16.34 1.42
N VAL A 189 -5.53 15.92 0.70
CA VAL A 189 -6.38 14.77 1.03
C VAL A 189 -5.55 13.49 1.09
N MET A 190 -4.75 13.20 0.06
CA MET A 190 -3.88 12.03 0.05
C MET A 190 -2.87 12.04 1.20
N LYS A 191 -2.27 13.20 1.52
CA LYS A 191 -1.37 13.33 2.67
C LYS A 191 -2.08 13.08 4.00
N THR A 192 -3.29 13.60 4.18
CA THR A 192 -4.10 13.36 5.38
C THR A 192 -4.39 11.88 5.57
N VAL A 193 -4.86 11.19 4.53
CA VAL A 193 -5.15 9.75 4.63
C VAL A 193 -3.86 8.95 4.90
N LYS A 194 -2.73 9.29 4.26
CA LYS A 194 -1.45 8.65 4.58
C LYS A 194 -1.08 8.83 6.07
N ARG A 195 -1.22 10.03 6.65
CA ARG A 195 -0.97 10.22 8.10
C ARG A 195 -1.87 9.35 8.97
N MET A 196 -3.16 9.25 8.64
CA MET A 196 -4.11 8.39 9.37
C MET A 196 -3.78 6.89 9.28
N MET A 197 -3.03 6.48 8.25
CA MET A 197 -2.60 5.09 8.06
C MET A 197 -1.34 4.72 8.84
N ILE A 198 -0.64 5.65 9.50
CA ILE A 198 0.56 5.34 10.28
C ILE A 198 0.25 4.27 11.34
N GLN A 199 1.12 3.26 11.42
CA GLN A 199 1.02 2.13 12.34
C GLN A 199 2.22 2.05 13.29
N GLU A 200 3.42 2.32 12.77
CA GLU A 200 4.68 2.31 13.52
C GLU A 200 5.58 3.41 12.99
N GLU A 201 6.33 4.03 13.89
CA GLU A 201 7.41 4.99 13.60
C GLU A 201 8.68 4.51 14.32
N GLU A 202 9.69 4.13 13.55
CA GLU A 202 11.03 3.76 14.01
C GLU A 202 12.05 4.76 13.44
N GLU A 203 13.29 4.72 13.89
CA GLU A 203 14.34 5.65 13.44
C GLU A 203 14.51 5.65 11.91
N ASN A 204 14.45 4.47 11.29
CA ASN A 204 14.70 4.28 9.87
C ASN A 204 13.46 3.89 9.06
N ALA A 205 12.31 3.72 9.71
CA ALA A 205 11.12 3.16 9.10
C ALA A 205 9.83 3.86 9.55
N THR A 206 8.89 4.00 8.62
CA THR A 206 7.50 4.31 8.96
C THR A 206 6.59 3.34 8.24
N LEU A 207 5.83 2.57 9.02
CA LEU A 207 4.85 1.62 8.49
C LEU A 207 3.49 2.29 8.40
N TYR A 208 2.90 2.23 7.22
CA TYR A 208 1.53 2.66 6.96
C TYR A 208 0.71 1.43 6.62
N GLY A 209 -0.46 1.26 7.22
CA GLY A 209 -1.29 0.11 6.89
C GLY A 209 -2.68 0.12 7.48
N LYS A 210 -3.52 -0.73 6.90
CA LYS A 210 -4.89 -0.95 7.35
C LYS A 210 -5.21 -2.44 7.35
N THR A 211 -5.76 -2.91 8.47
CA THR A 211 -6.33 -4.25 8.60
C THR A 211 -7.75 -4.34 8.05
N GLY A 212 -8.14 -5.53 7.60
CA GLY A 212 -9.52 -5.91 7.30
C GLY A 212 -9.79 -7.35 7.70
N SER A 213 -10.96 -7.60 8.28
CA SER A 213 -11.41 -8.93 8.71
C SER A 213 -12.89 -9.10 8.40
N GLY A 214 -13.30 -10.30 7.98
CA GLY A 214 -14.71 -10.67 7.83
C GLY A 214 -14.89 -11.91 6.97
N SER A 215 -15.81 -12.80 7.34
CA SER A 215 -16.16 -14.02 6.58
C SER A 215 -14.94 -14.87 6.18
N GLY A 216 -14.00 -15.07 7.11
CA GLY A 216 -12.76 -15.82 6.85
C GLY A 216 -11.76 -15.11 5.94
N ILE A 217 -11.95 -13.84 5.60
CA ILE A 217 -11.04 -13.05 4.77
C ILE A 217 -10.22 -12.12 5.68
N GLY A 218 -8.91 -12.36 5.73
CA GLY A 218 -7.94 -11.54 6.46
C GLY A 218 -7.11 -10.67 5.51
N TRP A 219 -7.04 -9.38 5.80
CA TRP A 219 -6.25 -8.41 5.05
C TRP A 219 -5.32 -7.61 5.96
N TYR A 220 -4.11 -7.36 5.44
CA TYR A 220 -3.30 -6.22 5.86
C TYR A 220 -2.63 -5.61 4.63
N VAL A 221 -2.91 -4.34 4.37
CA VAL A 221 -2.47 -3.64 3.16
C VAL A 221 -1.86 -2.30 3.54
N GLY A 222 -0.90 -1.83 2.76
CA GLY A 222 -0.27 -0.55 3.03
C GLY A 222 1.03 -0.34 2.29
N PHE A 223 1.91 0.46 2.89
CA PHE A 223 3.27 0.67 2.42
C PHE A 223 4.21 0.96 3.58
N ILE A 224 5.48 0.62 3.41
CA ILE A 224 6.53 0.93 4.38
C ILE A 224 7.60 1.78 3.71
N LYS A 225 7.90 2.91 4.34
CA LYS A 225 9.05 3.74 3.99
C LYS A 225 10.23 3.26 4.83
N TYR A 226 11.31 2.83 4.20
CA TYR A 226 12.53 2.39 4.88
C TYR A 226 13.73 3.05 4.22
N LYS A 227 14.40 3.96 4.96
CA LYS A 227 15.47 4.81 4.43
C LYS A 227 15.01 5.51 3.13
N SER A 228 15.71 5.28 2.02
CA SER A 228 15.38 5.85 0.69
C SER A 228 14.42 5.00 -0.15
N LYS A 229 14.00 3.83 0.33
CA LYS A 229 13.13 2.91 -0.41
C LYS A 229 11.71 2.94 0.13
N THR A 230 10.75 2.61 -0.72
CA THR A 230 9.37 2.40 -0.27
C THR A 230 8.78 1.18 -0.92
N TYR A 231 8.16 0.34 -0.09
CA TYR A 231 7.54 -0.90 -0.51
C TYR A 231 6.04 -0.84 -0.28
N ILE A 232 5.26 -1.01 -1.35
CA ILE A 232 3.81 -1.17 -1.30
C ILE A 232 3.51 -2.65 -1.11
N PHE A 233 2.56 -3.00 -0.24
CA PHE A 233 2.27 -4.39 0.05
C PHE A 233 0.78 -4.69 0.22
N ALA A 234 0.42 -5.96 -0.03
CA ALA A 234 -0.85 -6.53 0.36
C ALA A 234 -0.67 -7.99 0.80
N THR A 235 -1.07 -8.27 2.03
CA THR A 235 -1.18 -9.61 2.58
C THR A 235 -2.66 -9.99 2.64
N ASN A 236 -3.03 -11.09 2.01
CA ASN A 236 -4.38 -11.64 2.08
C ASN A 236 -4.33 -13.12 2.43
N ILE A 237 -5.12 -13.53 3.41
CA ILE A 237 -5.19 -14.92 3.87
C ILE A 237 -6.63 -15.35 4.08
N GLU A 238 -6.85 -16.66 4.09
CA GLU A 238 -7.99 -17.24 4.80
C GLU A 238 -7.70 -17.20 6.30
N GLY A 239 -8.47 -16.41 7.05
CA GLY A 239 -8.22 -16.09 8.45
C GLY A 239 -8.62 -14.65 8.79
N THR A 240 -7.85 -14.02 9.67
CA THR A 240 -8.13 -12.67 10.20
C THR A 240 -7.13 -11.61 9.73
N GLY A 241 -7.54 -10.34 9.77
CA GLY A 241 -6.63 -9.22 9.52
C GLY A 241 -5.51 -9.08 10.56
N ILE A 242 -5.72 -9.59 11.78
CA ILE A 242 -4.68 -9.64 12.83
C ILE A 242 -3.58 -10.62 12.41
N GLU A 243 -3.95 -11.82 11.98
CA GLU A 243 -2.99 -12.81 11.46
C GLU A 243 -2.28 -12.30 10.21
N ALA A 244 -3.00 -11.66 9.28
CA ALA A 244 -2.39 -11.04 8.10
C ALA A 244 -1.37 -9.94 8.47
N LYS A 245 -1.68 -9.12 9.48
CA LYS A 245 -0.75 -8.11 10.03
C LYS A 245 0.48 -8.80 10.64
N ALA A 246 0.29 -9.82 11.47
CA ALA A 246 1.38 -10.56 12.11
C ALA A 246 2.33 -11.24 11.10
N ILE A 247 1.76 -11.87 10.05
CA ILE A 247 2.52 -12.42 8.93
C ILE A 247 3.38 -11.34 8.26
N THR A 248 2.79 -10.19 7.98
CA THR A 248 3.48 -9.08 7.32
C THR A 248 4.65 -8.57 8.16
N TYR A 249 4.46 -8.41 9.48
CA TYR A 249 5.52 -8.01 10.40
C TYR A 249 6.65 -9.05 10.45
N ARG A 250 6.34 -10.36 10.46
CA ARG A 250 7.36 -11.42 10.38
C ARG A 250 8.18 -11.34 9.09
N ILE A 251 7.53 -11.09 7.95
CA ILE A 251 8.20 -10.89 6.67
C ILE A 251 9.11 -9.64 6.75
N PHE A 252 8.61 -8.51 7.26
CA PHE A 252 9.40 -7.28 7.36
C PHE A 252 10.59 -7.39 8.31
N LYS A 253 10.45 -8.09 9.43
CA LYS A 253 11.57 -8.42 10.33
C LYS A 253 12.61 -9.31 9.64
N LYS A 254 12.17 -10.36 8.91
CA LYS A 254 13.06 -11.25 8.13
C LYS A 254 13.89 -10.48 7.10
N TYR A 255 13.32 -9.44 6.49
CA TYR A 255 13.97 -8.60 5.48
C TYR A 255 14.51 -7.27 6.01
N HIS A 256 14.59 -7.11 7.34
CA HIS A 256 15.14 -5.92 8.01
C HIS A 256 14.52 -4.58 7.57
N LEU A 257 13.22 -4.59 7.24
CA LEU A 257 12.46 -3.37 6.95
C LEU A 257 11.88 -2.73 8.22
N ILE A 258 11.78 -3.51 9.29
CA ILE A 258 11.34 -3.13 10.64
C ILE A 258 12.31 -3.80 11.60
N GLU A 259 12.63 -3.14 12.71
CA GLU A 259 13.50 -3.71 13.73
C GLU A 259 12.94 -5.02 14.31
N ALA A 260 13.84 -5.97 14.57
CA ALA A 260 13.50 -7.08 15.45
C ALA A 260 13.40 -6.49 16.85
N SER A 261 12.20 -6.48 17.42
CA SER A 261 11.98 -6.21 18.84
C SER A 261 13.02 -6.99 19.65
N LEU A 262 13.89 -6.25 20.36
CA LEU A 262 14.90 -6.77 21.29
C LEU A 262 14.24 -7.66 22.37
#